data_AF-A0A960LM51-F1
#
_entry.id   AF-A0A960LM51-F1
#
_cell.length_a   1.000
_cell.length_b   1.000
_cell.length_c   1.000
_cell.angle_alpha   90.00
_cell.angle_beta   90.00
_cell.angle_gamma   90.00
#
_symmetry.space_group_name_H-M   'P 1'
#
loop_
_entity.id
_entity.type
_entity.pdbx_description
1 polymer ?
#
loop_
_entity_poly.entity_id
_entity_poly.type
_entity_poly.pdbx_seq_one_letter_code
_entity_poly.pdbx_strand_id
1 'polypeptide(L)'
;MPRRYRNCIGPQVRRLRMEKALTQDQFAARLQLAGLHSLDRVGVAKIESQLRSVFDFELAIIASELGVEAAGLLPPPRRLKLELDELIAGKR
;
A
#
# COMPACT_ATOMS: atom_id res chain seq x y z
N MET A 1 14.13 -17.58 -6.53
CA MET A 1 13.56 -17.57 -5.15
C MET A 1 12.13 -17.05 -5.23
N PRO A 2 11.16 -17.65 -4.52
CA PRO A 2 9.80 -17.11 -4.47
C PRO A 2 9.83 -15.69 -3.90
N ARG A 3 9.22 -14.73 -4.61
CA ARG A 3 9.16 -13.32 -4.17
C ARG A 3 8.10 -13.20 -3.09
N ARG A 4 8.52 -13.06 -1.82
CA ARG A 4 7.59 -12.81 -0.70
C ARG A 4 6.88 -11.47 -0.87
N TYR A 5 5.61 -11.41 -0.50
CA TYR A 5 4.90 -10.15 -0.38
C TYR A 5 5.38 -9.39 0.87
N ARG A 6 5.53 -8.08 0.75
CA ARG A 6 6.20 -7.23 1.76
C ARG A 6 5.27 -6.28 2.52
N ASN A 7 4.02 -6.18 2.10
CA ASN A 7 2.97 -5.46 2.82
C ASN A 7 1.61 -6.12 2.55
N CYS A 8 0.59 -5.84 3.37
CA CYS A 8 -0.78 -6.34 3.18
C CYS A 8 -1.77 -5.29 2.65
N ILE A 9 -1.34 -4.03 2.53
CA ILE A 9 -2.21 -2.89 2.19
C ILE A 9 -2.27 -2.58 0.69
N GLY A 10 -1.31 -3.07 -0.10
CA GLY A 10 -1.12 -2.74 -1.51
C GLY A 10 -2.40 -2.81 -2.37
N PRO A 11 -3.17 -3.90 -2.30
CA PRO A 11 -4.43 -4.01 -3.05
C PRO A 11 -5.46 -2.95 -2.65
N GLN A 12 -5.54 -2.63 -1.35
CA GLN A 12 -6.49 -1.66 -0.82
C GLN A 12 -6.08 -0.22 -1.16
N VAL A 13 -4.77 0.09 -1.14
CA VAL A 13 -4.20 1.35 -1.64
C VAL A 13 -4.52 1.54 -3.12
N ARG A 14 -4.29 0.52 -3.95
CA ARG A 14 -4.61 0.56 -5.39
C ARG A 14 -6.09 0.84 -5.63
N ARG A 15 -6.97 0.13 -4.93
CA ARG A 15 -8.42 0.30 -5.06
C ARG A 15 -8.84 1.73 -4.75
N LEU A 16 -8.47 2.26 -3.58
CA LEU A 16 -8.84 3.61 -3.15
C LEU A 16 -8.24 4.69 -4.05
N ARG A 17 -7.00 4.51 -4.53
CA ARG A 17 -6.40 5.42 -5.51
C ARG A 17 -7.22 5.47 -6.80
N MET A 18 -7.62 4.30 -7.32
CA MET A 18 -8.42 4.21 -8.55
C MET A 18 -9.82 4.81 -8.37
N GLU A 19 -10.45 4.64 -7.21
CA GLU A 19 -11.74 5.27 -6.87
C GLU A 19 -11.66 6.80 -6.86
N LYS A 20 -10.48 7.36 -6.58
CA LYS A 20 -10.21 8.80 -6.69
C LYS A 20 -9.72 9.24 -8.08
N ALA A 21 -9.72 8.35 -9.07
CA ALA A 21 -9.25 8.60 -10.44
C ALA A 21 -7.78 9.12 -10.52
N LEU A 22 -6.93 8.74 -9.56
CA LEU A 22 -5.53 9.15 -9.54
C LEU A 22 -4.65 8.15 -10.28
N THR A 23 -3.73 8.63 -11.12
CA THR A 23 -2.61 7.81 -11.60
C THR A 23 -1.62 7.52 -10.47
N GLN A 24 -0.74 6.53 -10.65
CA GLN A 24 0.34 6.27 -9.68
C GLN A 24 1.27 7.48 -9.54
N ASP A 25 1.48 8.22 -10.62
CA ASP A 25 2.36 9.39 -10.66
C ASP A 25 1.74 10.58 -9.91
N GLN A 26 0.44 10.82 -10.13
CA GLN A 26 -0.32 11.83 -9.37
C GLN A 26 -0.37 11.49 -7.88
N PHE A 27 -0.55 10.22 -7.53
CA PHE A 27 -0.57 9.81 -6.13
C PHE A 27 0.82 9.92 -5.48
N ALA A 28 1.89 9.55 -6.19
CA ALA A 28 3.26 9.78 -5.74
C ALA A 28 3.53 11.26 -5.48
N ALA A 29 3.17 12.15 -6.41
CA ALA A 29 3.33 13.59 -6.24
C ALA A 29 2.60 14.12 -4.99
N ARG A 30 1.37 13.65 -4.72
CA ARG A 30 0.64 14.00 -3.49
C ARG A 30 1.38 13.54 -2.22
N LEU A 31 1.84 12.29 -2.19
CA LEU A 31 2.56 11.75 -1.05
C LEU A 31 3.89 12.48 -0.80
N GLN A 32 4.58 12.88 -1.87
CA GLN A 32 5.82 13.68 -1.78
C GLN A 32 5.55 15.07 -1.20
N LEU A 33 4.45 15.72 -1.60
CA LEU A 33 4.01 17.00 -1.03
C LEU A 33 3.59 16.85 0.44
N ALA A 34 3.08 15.69 0.84
CA ALA A 34 2.73 15.35 2.22
C ALA A 34 3.94 14.93 3.08
N GLY A 35 5.18 15.05 2.57
CA GLY A 35 6.42 14.80 3.32
C GLY A 35 7.11 13.46 3.02
N LEU A 36 6.52 12.57 2.21
CA LEU A 36 7.16 11.33 1.77
C LEU A 36 8.04 11.58 0.53
N HIS A 37 9.03 12.46 0.66
CA HIS A 37 9.79 13.01 -0.48
C HIS A 37 10.44 11.98 -1.42
N SER A 38 10.86 10.83 -0.87
CA SER A 38 11.49 9.74 -1.64
C SER A 38 10.49 8.75 -2.26
N LEU A 39 9.19 8.92 -2.01
CA LEU A 39 8.14 8.02 -2.50
C LEU A 39 7.69 8.41 -3.91
N ASP A 40 8.45 7.97 -4.92
CA ASP A 40 8.15 8.17 -6.32
C ASP A 40 7.08 7.20 -6.87
N ARG A 41 6.74 7.35 -8.17
CA ARG A 41 5.81 6.47 -8.88
C ARG A 41 6.19 4.99 -8.79
N VAL A 42 7.48 4.67 -8.86
CA VAL A 42 7.98 3.28 -8.76
C VAL A 42 7.77 2.74 -7.35
N GLY A 43 7.97 3.58 -6.33
CA GLY A 43 7.65 3.31 -4.94
C GLY A 43 6.18 2.99 -4.76
N VAL A 44 5.28 3.83 -5.26
CA VAL A 44 3.82 3.57 -5.25
C VAL A 44 3.51 2.24 -5.95
N ALA A 45 4.05 2.00 -7.15
CA ALA A 45 3.84 0.75 -7.87
C ALA A 45 4.30 -0.49 -7.08
N LYS A 46 5.44 -0.39 -6.39
CA LYS A 46 5.96 -1.46 -5.51
C LYS A 46 5.08 -1.65 -4.27
N ILE A 47 4.48 -0.60 -3.71
CA ILE A 47 3.53 -0.73 -2.59
C ILE A 47 2.30 -1.51 -3.07
N GLU A 48 1.71 -1.09 -4.19
CA GLU A 48 0.48 -1.67 -4.74
C GLU A 48 0.64 -3.13 -5.16
N SER A 49 1.80 -3.48 -5.71
CA SER A 49 2.18 -4.85 -6.06
C SER A 49 2.77 -5.65 -4.90
N GLN A 50 2.76 -5.07 -3.69
CA GLN A 50 3.25 -5.71 -2.47
C GLN A 50 4.74 -6.11 -2.55
N LEU A 51 5.53 -5.47 -3.41
CA LEU A 51 6.96 -5.71 -3.61
C LEU A 51 7.87 -4.90 -2.66
N ARG A 52 7.32 -3.94 -1.91
CA ARG A 52 8.02 -3.24 -0.82
C ARG A 52 7.20 -3.17 0.45
N SER A 53 7.90 -3.04 1.58
CA SER A 53 7.26 -2.75 2.85
C SER A 53 6.78 -1.31 2.90
N VAL A 54 5.87 -1.05 3.83
CA VAL A 54 5.32 0.27 4.15
C VAL A 54 5.59 0.47 5.63
N PHE A 55 6.28 1.55 6.00
CA PHE A 55 6.48 1.89 7.40
C PHE A 55 5.18 2.43 8.02
N ASP A 56 5.11 2.45 9.35
CA ASP A 56 3.95 2.95 10.09
C ASP A 56 3.63 4.43 9.77
N PHE A 57 4.66 5.27 9.67
CA PHE A 57 4.50 6.67 9.27
C PHE A 57 4.03 6.80 7.81
N GLU A 58 4.50 5.94 6.90
CA GLU A 58 4.01 5.92 5.53
C GLU A 58 2.55 5.48 5.47
N LEU A 59 2.17 4.47 6.24
CA LEU A 59 0.78 4.01 6.36
C LEU A 59 -0.14 5.15 6.80
N ALA A 60 0.26 5.91 7.83
CA ALA A 60 -0.51 7.04 8.34
C ALA A 60 -0.73 8.12 7.28
N ILE A 61 0.33 8.51 6.57
CA ILE A 61 0.25 9.54 5.52
C ILE A 61 -0.53 9.04 4.29
N ILE A 62 -0.30 7.80 3.86
CA ILE A 62 -1.04 7.19 2.74
C ILE A 62 -2.55 7.15 3.05
N ALA A 63 -2.93 6.79 4.28
CA ALA A 63 -4.33 6.79 4.71
C ALA A 63 -4.93 8.20 4.68
N SER A 64 -4.21 9.18 5.23
CA SER A 64 -4.60 10.59 5.22
C SER A 64 -4.82 11.12 3.80
N GLU A 65 -3.88 10.89 2.87
CA GLU A 65 -3.98 11.35 1.48
C GLU A 65 -5.06 10.60 0.68
N LEU A 66 -5.45 9.40 1.13
CA LEU A 66 -6.59 8.66 0.61
C LEU A 66 -7.91 9.02 1.32
N GLY A 67 -7.89 9.89 2.34
CA GLY A 67 -9.08 10.30 3.08
C GLY A 67 -9.75 9.14 3.84
N VAL A 68 -8.95 8.22 4.37
CA VAL A 68 -9.42 7.09 5.18
C VAL A 68 -8.60 6.97 6.46
N GLU A 69 -9.12 6.29 7.47
CA GLU A 69 -8.31 5.89 8.63
C GLU A 69 -7.30 4.81 8.24
N ALA A 70 -6.17 4.74 8.95
CA ALA A 70 -5.14 3.71 8.71
C ALA A 70 -5.69 2.28 8.80
N ALA A 71 -6.64 2.03 9.70
CA ALA A 71 -7.35 0.76 9.81
C ALA A 71 -8.11 0.39 8.52
N GLY A 72 -8.58 1.39 7.76
CA GLY A 72 -9.26 1.21 6.47
C GLY A 72 -8.33 0.75 5.32
N LEU A 73 -7.01 0.80 5.52
CA LEU A 73 -6.03 0.23 4.59
C LEU A 73 -5.69 -1.23 4.91
N LEU A 74 -5.93 -1.67 6.14
CA LEU A 74 -5.61 -3.02 6.59
C LEU A 74 -6.73 -4.00 6.21
N PRO A 75 -6.39 -5.24 5.81
CA PRO A 75 -7.39 -6.29 5.70
C PRO A 75 -7.95 -6.65 7.09
N PRO A 76 -9.21 -7.13 7.18
CA PRO A 76 -9.75 -7.63 8.43
C PRO A 76 -8.85 -8.71 9.05
N PRO A 77 -8.62 -8.74 10.38
CA PRO A 77 -7.72 -9.70 11.01
C PRO A 77 -8.02 -11.18 10.68
N ARG A 78 -9.30 -11.52 10.52
CA ARG A 78 -9.71 -12.88 10.11
C ARG A 78 -9.18 -13.25 8.73
N ARG A 79 -9.31 -12.35 7.75
CA ARG A 79 -8.79 -12.55 6.39
C ARG A 79 -7.26 -12.61 6.39
N LEU A 80 -6.62 -11.69 7.12
CA LEU A 80 -5.16 -11.66 7.20
C LEU A 80 -4.58 -12.97 7.76
N LYS A 81 -5.21 -13.56 8.78
CA LYS A 81 -4.78 -14.86 9.33
C LYS A 81 -4.86 -15.99 8.30
N LEU A 82 -5.88 -15.99 7.44
CA LEU A 82 -6.05 -17.01 6.39
C LEU A 82 -5.02 -16.87 5.28
N GLU A 83 -4.69 -15.63 4.90
CA GLU A 83 -3.78 -15.33 3.79
C GLU A 83 -2.30 -15.23 4.21
N LEU A 84 -1.99 -15.35 5.52
CA LEU A 84 -0.67 -15.04 6.07
C LEU A 84 0.42 -15.93 5.47
N ASP A 85 0.18 -17.24 5.39
CA ASP A 85 1.15 -18.19 4.85
C ASP A 85 1.43 -17.93 3.38
N GLU A 86 0.40 -17.59 2.60
CA GLU A 86 0.53 -17.24 1.18
C GLU A 86 1.26 -15.91 0.99
N LEU A 87 1.00 -14.92 1.86
CA LEU A 87 1.72 -13.65 1.87
C LEU A 87 3.21 -13.86 2.13
N ILE A 88 3.54 -14.65 3.15
CA ILE A 88 4.92 -14.99 3.52
C ILE A 88 5.59 -15.84 2.43
N ALA A 89 4.84 -16.74 1.78
CA ALA A 89 5.37 -17.59 0.71
C ALA A 89 5.44 -16.88 -0.65
N GLY A 90 4.74 -15.75 -0.83
CA GLY A 90 4.66 -15.04 -2.11
C GLY A 90 3.76 -15.72 -3.14
N LYS A 91 2.62 -16.30 -2.71
CA LYS A 91 1.74 -17.15 -3.53
C LYS A 91 0.31 -16.63 -3.73
N ARG A 92 -0.03 -15.53 -3.07
CA ARG A 92 -1.29 -14.78 -3.18
C ARG A 92 -1.52 -14.15 -4.55
#